data_AF-A0A3D0NG13-F1
#
_entry.id   AF-A0A3D0NG13-F1
#
_cell.length_a   1.000
_cell.length_b   1.000
_cell.length_c   1.000
_cell.angle_alpha   90.00
_cell.angle_beta   90.00
_cell.angle_gamma   90.00
#
_symmetry.space_group_name_H-M   'P 1'
#
loop_
_entity.id
_entity.type
_entity.pdbx_description
1 polymer ?
#
loop_
_entity_poly.entity_id
_entity_poly.type
_entity_poly.pdbx_seq_one_letter_code
_entity_poly.pdbx_strand_id
1 'polypeptide(L)'
;ELCRMLGSGQLNQSAAQAAAWHFTDDLTWIELVNKIGARHLNGTVDRFFHPNTVRLGMRYAQVAAQRAKLRPSQVDKIESLSNQ
;
A
#
# COMPACT_ATOMS: atom_id res chain seq x y z
N GLU A 1 -2.61 7.23 5.31
CA GLU A 1 -3.29 6.13 6.02
C GLU A 1 -2.52 4.83 5.90
N LEU A 2 -2.11 4.42 4.69
CA LEU A 2 -1.25 3.24 4.50
C LEU A 2 0.05 3.28 5.32
N CYS A 3 0.76 4.43 5.37
CA CYS A 3 1.97 4.57 6.19
C CYS A 3 1.69 4.51 7.70
N ARG A 4 0.53 4.99 8.16
CA ARG A 4 0.11 4.92 9.56
C ARG A 4 -0.21 3.47 9.96
N MET A 5 -0.85 2.76 9.04
CA MET A 5 -1.13 1.34 9.10
C MET A 5 0.16 0.50 9.12
N LEU A 6 1.20 0.89 8.37
CA LEU A 6 2.51 0.24 8.40
C LEU A 6 3.28 0.48 9.71
N GLY A 7 3.24 1.71 10.22
CA GLY A 7 3.95 2.11 11.43
C GLY A 7 3.45 1.47 12.73
N SER A 8 2.29 0.81 12.72
CA SER A 8 1.78 0.07 13.89
C SER A 8 2.35 -1.34 14.04
N GLY A 9 3.17 -1.82 13.10
CA GLY A 9 3.80 -3.15 13.14
C GLY A 9 2.84 -4.34 12.90
N GLN A 10 1.57 -4.08 12.63
CA GLN A 10 0.53 -5.11 12.47
C GLN A 10 0.37 -5.61 11.03
N LEU A 11 1.18 -5.12 10.08
CA LEU A 11 1.01 -5.42 8.66
C LEU A 11 2.24 -6.08 8.06
N ASN A 12 1.99 -7.07 7.22
CA ASN A 12 2.98 -7.61 6.30
C ASN A 12 3.57 -6.47 5.43
N GLN A 13 4.87 -6.21 5.61
CA GLN A 13 5.57 -5.09 4.97
C GLN A 13 5.55 -5.18 3.45
N SER A 14 5.71 -6.39 2.89
CA SER A 14 5.71 -6.60 1.44
C SER A 14 4.33 -6.30 0.83
N ALA A 15 3.24 -6.64 1.53
CA ALA A 15 1.89 -6.27 1.11
C ALA A 15 1.63 -4.77 1.22
N ALA A 16 2.15 -4.11 2.25
CA ALA A 16 2.07 -2.66 2.38
C ALA A 16 2.87 -1.94 1.29
N GLN A 17 4.06 -2.42 0.93
CA GLN A 17 4.86 -1.89 -0.17
C GLN A 17 4.15 -2.06 -1.52
N ALA A 18 3.54 -3.22 -1.78
CA ALA A 18 2.73 -3.42 -2.99
C ALA A 18 1.57 -2.40 -3.09
N ALA A 19 0.89 -2.15 -1.96
CA ALA A 19 -0.16 -1.13 -1.90
C ALA A 19 0.39 0.29 -2.08
N ALA A 20 1.59 0.59 -1.57
CA ALA A 20 2.22 1.88 -1.74
C ALA A 20 2.56 2.14 -3.20
N TRP A 21 3.19 1.18 -3.88
CA TRP A 21 3.56 1.29 -5.30
C TRP A 21 2.34 1.45 -6.22
N HIS A 22 1.21 0.83 -5.88
CA HIS A 22 -0.04 1.08 -6.59
C HIS A 22 -0.49 2.55 -6.52
N PHE A 23 -0.32 3.19 -5.35
CA PHE A 23 -0.73 4.58 -5.16
C PHE A 23 0.30 5.61 -5.64
N THR A 24 1.60 5.28 -5.60
CA THR A 24 2.67 6.24 -5.92
C THR A 24 3.11 6.16 -7.38
N ASP A 25 3.14 4.96 -7.96
CA ASP A 25 3.78 4.69 -9.25
C ASP A 25 2.75 4.37 -10.35
N ASP A 26 1.45 4.52 -10.05
CA ASP A 26 0.29 4.18 -10.91
C ASP A 26 0.33 2.75 -11.48
N LEU A 27 1.04 1.85 -10.81
CA LEU A 27 1.13 0.46 -11.21
C LEU A 27 -0.18 -0.26 -10.92
N THR A 28 -0.74 -0.92 -11.93
CA THR A 28 -1.90 -1.78 -11.74
C THR A 28 -1.54 -3.01 -10.90
N TRP A 29 -2.54 -3.61 -10.26
CA TRP A 29 -2.35 -4.84 -9.48
C TRP A 29 -1.81 -5.99 -10.33
N ILE A 30 -2.18 -6.05 -11.62
CA ILE A 30 -1.69 -7.06 -12.56
C ILE A 30 -0.21 -6.85 -12.87
N GLU A 31 0.21 -5.60 -13.07
CA GLU A 31 1.61 -5.27 -13.27
C GLU A 31 2.44 -5.61 -12.03
N LEU A 32 1.94 -5.34 -10.83
CA LEU A 32 2.60 -5.69 -9.57
C LEU A 32 2.79 -7.21 -9.41
N VAL A 33 1.81 -8.04 -9.80
CA VAL A 33 1.93 -9.50 -9.77
C VAL A 33 2.96 -10.04 -10.76
N ASN A 34 3.14 -9.36 -11.89
CA ASN A 34 4.03 -9.78 -12.97
C ASN A 34 5.41 -9.08 -12.93
N LYS A 35 5.60 -8.10 -12.03
CA LYS A 35 6.85 -7.34 -11.95
C LYS A 35 8.00 -8.25 -11.52
N ILE A 36 8.95 -8.43 -12.43
CA ILE A 36 10.17 -9.22 -12.19
C ILE A 36 11.17 -8.36 -11.42
N GLY A 37 11.68 -8.89 -10.30
CA GLY A 37 12.71 -8.26 -9.49
C GLY A 37 14.11 -8.73 -9.84
N ALA A 38 14.28 -10.02 -10.10
CA ALA A 38 15.56 -10.57 -10.53
C ALA A 38 15.35 -11.63 -11.62
N ARG A 39 16.29 -11.69 -12.55
CA ARG A 39 16.40 -12.77 -13.54
C ARG A 39 17.73 -13.47 -13.30
N HIS A 40 17.67 -14.78 -13.11
CA HIS A 40 18.83 -15.61 -12.82
C HIS A 40 19.46 -16.14 -14.10
N LEU A 41 20.75 -16.50 -14.03
CA LEU A 41 21.51 -17.04 -15.18
C LEU A 41 20.95 -18.37 -15.70
N ASN A 42 20.27 -19.14 -14.85
CA ASN A 42 19.59 -20.39 -15.21
C ASN A 42 18.21 -20.18 -15.87
N GLY A 43 17.82 -18.93 -16.14
CA GLY A 43 16.55 -18.58 -16.78
C GLY A 43 15.36 -18.43 -15.83
N THR A 44 15.50 -18.72 -14.53
CA THR A 44 14.43 -18.48 -13.56
C THR A 44 14.29 -17.00 -13.24
N VAL A 45 13.11 -16.61 -12.73
CA VAL A 45 12.82 -15.22 -12.35
C VAL A 45 12.25 -15.18 -10.94
N ASP A 46 12.73 -14.22 -10.17
CA ASP A 46 12.13 -13.83 -8.90
C ASP A 46 11.24 -12.62 -9.12
N ARG A 47 10.02 -12.70 -8.61
CA ARG A 47 9.04 -11.61 -8.69
C ARG A 47 9.22 -10.68 -7.49
N PHE A 48 8.95 -9.39 -7.67
CA PHE A 48 8.93 -8.45 -6.55
C PHE A 48 7.89 -8.83 -5.49
N PHE A 49 6.73 -9.32 -5.94
CA PHE A 49 5.65 -9.72 -5.05
C PHE A 49 5.06 -11.08 -5.44
N HIS A 50 4.79 -11.91 -4.42
CA HIS A 50 3.97 -13.10 -4.60
C HIS A 50 2.50 -12.71 -4.82
N PRO A 51 1.70 -13.42 -5.64
CA PRO A 51 0.29 -13.07 -5.89
C PRO A 51 -0.55 -12.90 -4.61
N ASN A 52 -0.32 -13.74 -3.60
CA ASN A 52 -0.99 -13.63 -2.30
C ASN A 52 -0.68 -12.31 -1.57
N THR A 53 0.56 -11.82 -1.70
CA THR A 53 1.00 -10.56 -1.11
C THR A 53 0.34 -9.37 -1.80
N VAL A 54 0.25 -9.41 -3.14
CA VAL A 54 -0.46 -8.36 -3.89
C VAL A 54 -1.93 -8.33 -3.48
N ARG A 55 -2.59 -9.49 -3.37
CA ARG A 55 -3.97 -9.57 -2.90
C ARG A 55 -4.16 -8.99 -1.50
N LEU A 56 -3.21 -9.19 -0.59
CA LEU A 56 -3.24 -8.56 0.73
C LEU A 56 -3.04 -7.04 0.64
N GLY A 57 -2.12 -6.58 -0.22
CA GLY A 57 -1.92 -5.16 -0.52
C GLY A 57 -3.18 -4.48 -1.06
N MET A 58 -3.94 -5.16 -1.93
CA MET A 58 -5.25 -4.68 -2.40
C MET A 58 -6.21 -4.42 -1.25
N ARG A 59 -6.25 -5.30 -0.23
CA ARG A 59 -7.09 -5.10 0.96
C ARG A 59 -6.63 -3.90 1.77
N TYR A 60 -5.32 -3.71 1.94
CA TYR A 60 -4.79 -2.54 2.64
C TYR A 60 -5.13 -1.24 1.91
N ALA A 61 -5.01 -1.22 0.58
CA ALA A 61 -5.39 -0.09 -0.24
C ALA A 61 -6.88 0.24 -0.12
N GLN A 62 -7.76 -0.77 -0.16
CA GLN A 62 -9.20 -0.60 0.04
C GLN A 62 -9.53 0.02 1.41
N VAL A 63 -8.97 -0.54 2.50
CA VAL A 63 -9.17 -0.03 3.86
C VAL A 63 -8.63 1.39 4.01
N ALA A 64 -7.44 1.67 3.47
CA ALA A 64 -6.84 3.00 3.51
C ALA A 64 -7.71 4.04 2.76
N ALA A 65 -8.25 3.68 1.59
CA ALA A 65 -9.15 4.53 0.82
C ALA A 65 -10.49 4.77 1.56
N GLN A 66 -11.07 3.73 2.17
CA GLN A 66 -12.29 3.87 2.96
C GLN A 66 -12.09 4.79 4.16
N ARG A 67 -11.01 4.59 4.91
CA ARG A 67 -10.67 5.45 6.06
C ARG A 67 -10.31 6.88 5.66
N ALA A 68 -9.76 7.09 4.45
CA ALA A 68 -9.55 8.44 3.94
C ALA A 68 -10.87 9.18 3.71
N LYS A 69 -11.87 8.51 3.15
CA LYS A 69 -13.21 9.09 2.92
C LYS A 69 -13.99 9.40 4.19
N LEU A 70 -13.73 8.67 5.28
CA LEU A 70 -14.41 8.87 6.58
C LEU A 70 -13.77 9.98 7.44
N ARG A 71 -12.65 10.58 7.02
CA ARG A 71 -11.93 11.62 7.77
C ARG A 71 -12.26 13.11 7.47
N PRO A 72 -13.24 13.52 6.64
CA PRO A 72 -13.47 14.96 6.42
C PRO A 72 -13.93 15.73 7.67
N SER A 73 -14.12 15.11 8.84
CA SER A 73 -14.57 15.77 10.07
C SER A 73 -13.51 15.97 11.17
N GLN A 74 -12.30 15.40 11.04
CA GLN A 74 -11.27 15.50 12.09
C GLN A 74 -10.12 16.46 11.78
N VAL A 75 -9.84 16.72 10.51
CA VAL A 75 -8.76 17.67 10.12
C VAL A 75 -9.20 19.11 10.41
N ASP A 76 -10.45 19.47 10.09
CA ASP A 76 -11.01 20.80 10.36
C ASP A 76 -11.05 21.14 11.86
N LYS A 77 -11.26 20.12 12.73
CA LYS A 77 -11.32 20.33 14.18
C LYS A 77 -9.95 20.57 14.81
N ILE A 78 -8.88 20.00 14.23
CA ILE A 78 -7.51 20.19 14.73
C ILE A 78 -6.97 21.55 14.28
N GLU A 79 -7.24 21.98 13.04
CA GLU A 79 -6.86 23.32 12.58
C GLU A 79 -7.60 24.43 13.33
N SER A 80 -8.87 24.21 13.67
CA SER A 80 -9.67 25.17 14.46
C SER A 80 -9.19 25.35 15.90
N LEU A 81 -8.55 24.32 16.50
CA LEU A 81 -8.02 24.37 17.87
C LEU A 81 -6.58 24.88 17.93
N SER A 82 -5.86 24.94 16.81
CA SER A 82 -4.48 25.45 16.75
C SER A 82 -4.39 26.96 16.47
N ASN A 83 -5.53 27.60 16.13
CA ASN A 83 -5.66 29.03 15.83
C ASN A 83 -6.41 29.83 16.93
N GLN A 84 -6.57 29.28 18.14
CA GLN A 84 -7.07 29.98 19.34
C GLN A 84 -5.99 30.10 20.40
#